data_AF-A0A8X7BGD2-F1
#
_entry.id   AF-A0A8X7BGD2-F1
#
_cell.length_a   1.000
_cell.length_b   1.000
_cell.length_c   1.000
_cell.angle_alpha   90.00
_cell.angle_beta   90.00
_cell.angle_gamma   90.00
#
_symmetry.space_group_name_H-M   'P 1'
#
loop_
_entity.id
_entity.type
_entity.pdbx_description
1 polymer ?
#
loop_
_entity_poly.entity_id
_entity_poly.type
_entity_poly.pdbx_seq_one_letter_code
_entity_poly.pdbx_strand_id
1 'polypeptide(L)'
;MQFRNSLLQDSNECLGTNPHPCKYGTFCVNTVGSYRCVECDKSCDGCRGDGPDMCEKCAKGYTYQEPLCIETKTWQRSVHVEVARYATYIGLCIATCIILRRNFYIASLIGLLVGVYIGLSEYTVGDWDKRSVIKSVRSLSTL
;
A
#
# COMPACT_ATOMS: atom_id res chain seq x y z
N MET A 1 -11.78 47.19 -35.52
CA MET A 1 -11.09 46.00 -35.00
C MET A 1 -12.16 44.97 -34.67
N GLN A 2 -12.26 43.90 -35.47
CA GLN A 2 -13.30 42.87 -35.30
C GLN A 2 -13.16 42.16 -33.94
N PHE A 3 -14.19 42.26 -33.11
CA PHE A 3 -14.51 41.24 -32.12
C PHE A 3 -14.80 39.93 -32.86
N ARG A 4 -13.87 38.96 -32.83
CA ARG A 4 -14.19 37.56 -33.14
C ARG A 4 -14.43 36.83 -31.82
N ASN A 5 -15.72 36.60 -31.55
CA ASN A 5 -16.20 35.57 -30.65
C ASN A 5 -15.73 34.20 -31.18
N SER A 6 -15.01 33.42 -30.39
CA SER A 6 -14.89 31.97 -30.54
C SER A 6 -14.45 31.38 -29.20
N LEU A 7 -15.41 30.81 -28.47
CA LEU A 7 -15.13 29.75 -27.50
C LEU A 7 -14.47 28.61 -28.30
N LEU A 8 -13.14 28.61 -28.36
CA LEU A 8 -12.37 27.56 -29.01
C LEU A 8 -12.41 26.37 -28.04
N GLN A 9 -13.39 25.49 -28.25
CA GLN A 9 -13.49 24.26 -27.48
C GLN A 9 -12.26 23.41 -27.81
N ASP A 10 -11.36 23.29 -26.84
CA ASP A 10 -10.23 22.38 -26.89
C ASP A 10 -10.75 20.95 -27.06
N SER A 11 -10.26 20.26 -28.08
CA SER A 11 -10.69 18.88 -28.37
C SER A 11 -9.88 17.95 -27.50
N ASN A 12 -10.52 17.18 -26.61
CA ASN A 12 -9.80 16.26 -25.74
C ASN A 12 -9.42 14.99 -26.51
N GLU A 13 -8.16 14.90 -26.98
CA GLU A 13 -7.70 13.75 -27.75
C GLU A 13 -7.53 12.49 -26.91
N CYS A 14 -7.58 12.58 -25.58
CA CYS A 14 -7.52 11.43 -24.66
C CYS A 14 -8.88 10.72 -24.50
N LEU A 15 -9.99 11.32 -24.95
CA LEU A 15 -11.32 10.71 -24.87
C LEU A 15 -11.76 10.18 -26.23
N GLY A 16 -12.11 8.89 -26.29
CA GLY A 16 -12.84 8.32 -27.44
C GLY A 16 -12.00 8.06 -28.70
N THR A 17 -10.67 8.03 -28.60
CA THR A 17 -9.74 7.73 -29.69
C THR A 17 -9.43 6.23 -29.75
N ASN A 18 -9.77 5.58 -30.87
CA ASN A 18 -9.38 4.21 -31.22
C ASN A 18 -8.59 4.24 -32.55
N PRO A 19 -7.28 3.91 -32.58
CA PRO A 19 -6.45 3.45 -31.46
C PRO A 19 -6.09 4.55 -30.45
N HIS A 20 -5.73 4.15 -29.23
CA HIS A 20 -5.32 5.04 -28.14
C HIS A 20 -4.15 5.95 -28.58
N PRO A 21 -4.16 7.26 -28.25
CA PRO A 21 -3.20 8.23 -28.77
C PRO A 21 -1.77 8.02 -28.26
N CYS A 22 -1.63 7.39 -27.09
CA CYS A 22 -0.35 7.12 -26.46
C CYS A 22 0.04 5.64 -26.56
N LYS A 23 1.35 5.38 -26.64
CA LYS A 23 1.93 4.03 -26.68
C LYS A 23 1.75 3.32 -25.33
N TYR A 24 1.88 1.99 -25.35
CA TYR A 24 1.89 1.20 -24.12
C TYR A 24 2.99 1.68 -23.14
N GLY A 25 2.68 1.72 -21.85
CA GLY A 25 3.57 2.26 -20.81
C GLY A 25 3.57 3.79 -20.70
N THR A 26 2.66 4.47 -21.41
CA THR A 26 2.42 5.92 -21.25
C THR A 26 0.93 6.22 -21.13
N PHE A 27 0.58 7.24 -20.36
CA PHE A 27 -0.79 7.71 -20.21
C PHE A 27 -1.00 9.07 -20.89
N CYS A 28 -2.21 9.32 -21.38
CA CYS A 28 -2.56 10.54 -22.09
C CYS A 28 -2.95 11.66 -21.12
N VAL A 29 -2.36 12.84 -21.31
CA VAL A 29 -2.72 14.07 -20.61
C VAL A 29 -3.12 15.12 -21.63
N ASN A 30 -4.39 15.52 -21.59
CA ASN A 30 -4.92 16.56 -22.45
C ASN A 30 -4.31 17.92 -22.09
N THR A 31 -3.94 18.72 -23.09
CA THR A 31 -3.40 20.07 -22.90
C THR A 31 -4.07 21.05 -23.85
N VAL A 32 -4.03 22.35 -23.57
CA VAL A 32 -4.70 23.32 -24.46
C VAL A 32 -4.01 23.36 -25.82
N GLY A 33 -4.75 22.97 -26.86
CA GLY A 33 -4.32 22.90 -28.25
C GLY A 33 -3.56 21.63 -28.65
N SER A 34 -3.38 20.65 -27.75
CA SER A 34 -2.70 19.37 -28.04
C SER A 34 -2.81 18.35 -26.90
N TYR A 35 -2.13 17.20 -26.99
CA TYR A 35 -1.98 16.23 -25.91
C TYR A 35 -0.51 15.89 -25.67
N ARG A 36 -0.21 15.38 -24.47
CA ARG A 36 1.10 14.79 -24.15
C ARG A 36 0.94 13.36 -23.64
N CYS A 37 1.91 12.53 -23.95
CA CYS A 37 2.03 11.19 -23.38
C CYS A 37 3.10 11.22 -22.29
N VAL A 38 2.72 10.81 -21.09
CA VAL A 38 3.61 10.79 -19.92
C VAL A 38 3.90 9.33 -19.57
N GLU A 39 5.13 9.03 -19.18
CA GLU A 39 5.53 7.68 -18.79
C GLU A 39 4.84 7.25 -17.49
N CYS A 40 4.49 5.97 -17.40
CA CYS A 40 3.98 5.37 -16.18
C CYS A 40 5.05 5.27 -15.09
N ASP A 41 4.61 5.09 -13.84
CA ASP A 41 5.50 4.71 -12.75
C ASP A 41 6.22 3.39 -13.06
N LYS A 42 7.49 3.28 -12.65
CA LYS A 42 8.33 2.07 -12.82
C LYS A 42 7.71 0.79 -12.22
N SER A 43 6.77 0.95 -11.30
CA SER A 43 6.03 -0.13 -10.65
C SER A 43 4.90 -0.70 -11.51
N CYS A 44 4.54 -0.06 -12.63
CA CYS A 44 3.42 -0.44 -13.48
C CYS A 44 3.85 -1.11 -14.82
N ASP A 45 3.08 -2.10 -15.24
CA ASP A 45 3.02 -2.70 -16.60
C ASP A 45 1.75 -2.18 -17.28
N GLY A 46 1.74 -0.88 -17.61
CA GLY A 46 0.57 -0.13 -18.04
C GLY A 46 -0.12 0.63 -16.89
N CYS A 47 -0.53 1.86 -17.14
CA CYS A 47 -1.15 2.74 -16.16
C CYS A 47 -2.24 3.62 -16.79
N ARG A 48 -3.21 4.03 -15.98
CA ARG A 48 -4.26 4.98 -16.37
C ARG A 48 -3.97 6.41 -15.90
N GLY A 49 -2.97 6.59 -15.06
CA GLY A 49 -2.56 7.88 -14.52
C GLY A 49 -1.17 7.83 -13.92
N ASP A 50 -0.77 8.94 -13.32
CA ASP A 50 0.50 9.05 -12.63
C ASP A 50 0.46 8.33 -11.27
N GLY A 51 1.57 7.68 -10.91
CA GLY A 51 1.77 7.06 -9.62
C GLY A 51 1.55 5.53 -9.56
N PRO A 52 2.06 4.89 -8.49
CA PRO A 52 1.98 3.44 -8.27
C PRO A 52 0.58 2.94 -7.87
N ASP A 53 -0.38 3.84 -7.67
CA ASP A 53 -1.78 3.54 -7.35
C ASP A 53 -2.71 3.48 -8.56
N MET A 54 -2.24 3.93 -9.73
CA MET A 54 -3.00 3.99 -10.99
C MET A 54 -2.50 2.99 -12.04
N CYS A 55 -1.83 1.93 -11.59
CA CYS A 55 -1.38 0.85 -12.46
C CYS A 55 -2.57 -0.02 -12.91
N GLU A 56 -2.61 -0.37 -14.19
CA GLU A 56 -3.51 -1.42 -14.68
C GLU A 56 -3.02 -2.81 -14.26
N LYS A 57 -1.69 -2.97 -14.22
CA LYS A 57 -0.99 -4.17 -13.80
C LYS A 57 0.35 -3.80 -13.21
N CYS A 58 0.84 -4.54 -12.21
CA CYS A 58 2.17 -4.29 -11.66
C CYS A 58 3.27 -4.87 -12.56
N ALA A 59 4.40 -4.16 -12.64
CA ALA A 59 5.61 -4.60 -13.32
C ALA A 59 6.25 -5.82 -12.64
N LYS A 60 7.16 -6.49 -13.35
CA LYS A 60 7.87 -7.67 -12.83
C LYS A 60 8.69 -7.29 -11.60
N GLY A 61 8.50 -8.02 -10.50
CA GLY A 61 9.17 -7.74 -9.22
C GLY A 61 8.43 -6.76 -8.32
N TYR A 62 7.21 -6.37 -8.71
CA TYR A 62 6.26 -5.64 -7.89
C TYR A 62 5.05 -6.54 -7.58
N THR A 63 4.44 -6.32 -6.42
CA THR A 63 3.26 -7.02 -5.94
C THR A 63 2.18 -6.00 -5.63
N TYR A 64 0.95 -6.30 -6.05
CA TYR A 64 -0.20 -5.44 -5.77
C TYR A 64 -0.56 -5.53 -4.29
N GLN A 65 -0.51 -4.40 -3.60
CA GLN A 65 -1.00 -4.19 -2.25
C GLN A 65 -1.96 -3.01 -2.27
N GLU A 66 -3.24 -3.32 -2.44
CA GLU A 66 -4.33 -2.39 -2.75
C GLU A 66 -4.18 -1.03 -2.03
N PRO A 67 -4.21 0.12 -2.72
CA PRO A 67 -4.31 0.30 -4.18
C PRO A 67 -2.94 0.37 -4.88
N LEU A 68 -1.83 0.05 -4.22
CA LEU A 68 -0.46 0.38 -4.68
C LEU A 68 0.31 -0.84 -5.21
N CYS A 69 1.08 -0.67 -6.27
CA CYS A 69 2.13 -1.62 -6.65
C CYS A 69 3.41 -1.36 -5.82
N ILE A 70 3.80 -2.32 -4.98
CA ILE A 70 5.00 -2.21 -4.14
C ILE A 70 6.05 -3.22 -4.56
N GLU A 71 7.34 -2.89 -4.37
CA GLU A 71 8.43 -3.81 -4.67
C GLU A 71 8.30 -5.10 -3.84
N THR A 72 8.34 -6.26 -4.49
CA THR A 72 8.16 -7.57 -3.82
C THR A 72 9.19 -7.78 -2.71
N LYS A 73 10.43 -7.33 -2.90
CA LYS A 73 11.49 -7.43 -1.88
C LYS A 73 11.17 -6.60 -0.63
N THR A 74 10.63 -5.41 -0.82
CA THR A 74 10.21 -4.52 0.26
C THR A 74 9.05 -5.15 1.03
N TRP A 75 8.08 -5.74 0.34
CA TRP A 75 7.00 -6.49 0.97
C TRP A 75 7.51 -7.68 1.79
N GLN A 76 8.39 -8.50 1.22
CA GLN A 76 8.99 -9.65 1.91
C GLN A 76 9.72 -9.24 3.19
N ARG A 77 10.41 -8.11 3.16
CA ARG A 77 11.06 -7.55 4.35
C ARG A 77 10.04 -7.15 5.41
N SER A 78 8.97 -6.46 5.03
CA SER A 78 7.90 -6.07 5.95
C SER A 78 7.27 -7.31 6.62
N VAL A 79 6.94 -8.33 5.83
CA VAL A 79 6.40 -9.60 6.34
C VAL A 79 7.39 -10.29 7.28
N HIS A 80 8.67 -10.36 6.92
CA HIS A 80 9.68 -11.00 7.77
C HIS A 80 9.78 -10.32 9.14
N VAL A 81 9.77 -8.98 9.17
CA VAL A 81 9.83 -8.20 10.42
C VAL A 81 8.59 -8.43 11.27
N GLU A 82 7.39 -8.42 10.66
CA GLU A 82 6.13 -8.68 11.37
C GLU A 82 6.07 -10.11 11.92
N VAL A 83 6.41 -11.11 11.10
CA VAL A 83 6.41 -12.52 11.50
C VAL A 83 7.41 -12.75 12.62
N ALA A 84 8.63 -12.19 12.53
CA ALA A 84 9.62 -12.31 13.60
C ALA A 84 9.09 -11.70 14.92
N ARG A 85 8.46 -10.52 14.85
CA ARG A 85 7.85 -9.86 16.01
C ARG A 85 6.79 -10.74 16.67
N TYR A 86 5.80 -11.22 15.91
CA TYR A 86 4.75 -12.09 16.45
C TYR A 86 5.29 -13.44 16.95
N ALA A 87 6.30 -14.00 16.29
CA ALA A 87 6.97 -15.20 16.76
C ALA A 87 7.63 -14.99 18.14
N THR A 88 8.28 -13.83 18.35
CA THR A 88 8.86 -13.50 19.67
C THR A 88 7.78 -13.35 20.75
N TYR A 89 6.66 -12.69 20.46
CA TYR A 89 5.56 -12.53 21.41
C TYR A 89 4.96 -13.89 21.82
N ILE A 90 4.72 -14.77 20.84
CA ILE A 90 4.25 -16.13 21.11
C ILE A 90 5.26 -16.89 21.97
N GLY A 91 6.56 -16.79 21.66
CA GLY A 91 7.63 -17.40 22.44
C GLY A 91 7.66 -16.93 23.91
N LEU A 92 7.53 -15.62 24.16
CA LEU A 92 7.49 -15.04 25.50
C LEU A 92 6.26 -15.51 26.30
N CYS A 93 5.10 -15.59 25.65
CA CYS A 93 3.88 -16.12 26.27
C CYS A 93 4.04 -17.60 26.62
N ILE A 94 4.56 -18.43 25.71
CA ILE A 94 4.81 -19.86 25.95
C ILE A 94 5.79 -20.04 27.12
N ALA A 95 6.88 -19.29 27.14
CA ALA A 95 7.87 -19.36 28.22
C ALA A 95 7.23 -19.02 29.59
N THR A 96 6.40 -17.97 29.65
CA THR A 96 5.67 -17.59 30.87
C THR A 96 4.72 -18.70 31.33
N CYS A 97 3.99 -19.33 30.40
CA CYS A 97 3.12 -20.46 30.69
C CYS A 97 3.86 -21.68 31.26
N ILE A 98 5.08 -21.95 30.78
CA ILE A 98 5.92 -23.03 31.32
C ILE A 98 6.34 -22.72 32.77
N ILE A 99 6.70 -21.46 33.07
CA ILE A 99 7.13 -21.02 34.41
C ILE A 99 5.98 -21.07 35.41
N LEU A 100 4.74 -20.78 34.98
CA LEU A 100 3.54 -20.83 35.84
C LEU A 100 3.37 -22.19 36.53
N ARG A 101 3.80 -23.28 35.89
CA ARG A 101 3.71 -24.64 36.46
C ARG A 101 4.67 -24.86 37.63
N ARG A 102 5.75 -24.08 37.74
CA ARG A 102 6.79 -24.23 38.76
C ARG A 102 6.61 -23.26 39.92
N ASN A 103 6.36 -21.98 39.64
CA ASN A 103 6.17 -20.96 40.67
C ASN A 103 5.27 -19.83 40.15
N PHE A 104 4.06 -19.76 40.71
CA PHE A 104 3.06 -18.77 40.31
C PHE A 104 3.49 -17.32 40.57
N TYR A 105 4.18 -17.05 41.68
CA TYR A 105 4.57 -15.69 42.06
C TYR A 105 5.60 -15.09 41.08
N ILE A 106 6.61 -15.87 40.71
CA ILE A 106 7.66 -15.43 39.76
C ILE A 106 7.05 -15.26 38.36
N ALA A 107 6.17 -16.18 37.95
CA ALA A 107 5.51 -16.10 36.67
C ALA A 107 4.58 -14.87 36.54
N SER A 108 3.90 -14.47 37.60
CA SER A 108 3.07 -13.25 37.62
C SER A 108 3.92 -12.00 37.37
N LEU A 109 5.07 -11.88 38.03
CA LEU A 109 5.99 -10.76 37.83
C LEU A 109 6.53 -10.70 36.39
N ILE A 110 7.01 -11.83 35.85
CA ILE A 110 7.52 -11.91 34.48
C ILE A 110 6.41 -11.65 33.46
N GLY A 111 5.22 -12.22 33.67
CA GLY A 111 4.07 -12.03 32.80
C GLY A 111 3.63 -10.56 32.71
N LEU A 112 3.63 -9.83 33.82
CA LEU A 112 3.35 -8.38 33.82
C LEU A 112 4.40 -7.61 33.01
N LEU A 113 5.69 -7.92 33.17
CA LEU A 113 6.77 -7.28 32.42
C LEU A 113 6.68 -7.58 30.91
N VAL A 114 6.38 -8.83 30.54
CA VAL A 114 6.17 -9.24 29.14
C VAL A 114 4.94 -8.53 28.55
N GLY A 115 3.84 -8.42 29.30
CA GLY A 115 2.65 -7.70 28.86
C GLY A 115 2.91 -6.21 28.60
N VAL A 116 3.64 -5.55 29.50
CA VAL A 116 4.07 -4.15 29.30
C VAL A 116 4.98 -4.02 28.09
N TYR A 117 5.93 -4.95 27.90
CA TYR A 117 6.82 -4.95 26.74
C TYR A 117 6.06 -5.07 25.41
N ILE A 118 5.12 -6.01 25.30
CA ILE A 118 4.28 -6.18 24.10
C ILE A 118 3.45 -4.92 23.86
N GLY A 119 2.82 -4.38 24.91
CA GLY A 119 2.00 -3.16 24.81
C GLY A 119 2.79 -1.95 24.33
N LEU A 120 3.99 -1.71 24.88
CA LEU A 120 4.88 -0.63 24.43
C LEU A 120 5.39 -0.85 23.01
N SER A 121 5.74 -2.10 22.67
CA SER A 121 6.23 -2.44 21.33
C SER A 121 5.16 -2.16 20.26
N GLU A 122 3.91 -2.57 20.49
CA GLU A 122 2.81 -2.26 19.57
C GLU A 122 2.44 -0.78 19.54
N TYR A 123 2.50 -0.10 20.69
CA TYR A 123 2.24 1.34 20.75
C TYR A 123 3.20 2.14 19.85
N THR A 124 4.48 1.78 19.83
CA THR A 124 5.48 2.46 18.98
C THR A 124 5.31 2.18 17.48
N VAL A 125 4.66 1.08 17.10
CA VAL A 125 4.48 0.67 15.69
C VAL A 125 3.11 1.10 15.12
N GLY A 126 2.11 1.33 15.97
CA GLY A 126 0.71 1.59 15.60
C GLY A 126 0.41 2.84 14.77
N ASP A 127 1.42 3.66 14.41
CA ASP A 127 1.23 4.82 13.54
C ASP A 127 1.14 4.44 12.04
N TRP A 128 1.71 3.29 11.64
CA TRP A 128 1.71 2.81 10.25
C TRP A 128 0.56 1.84 9.93
N ASP A 129 0.03 1.15 10.95
CA ASP A 129 -0.91 0.02 10.81
C ASP A 129 -2.38 0.46 10.67
N LYS A 130 -2.72 1.69 11.07
CA LYS A 130 -4.08 2.22 10.85
C LYS A 130 -4.46 2.22 9.37
N ARG A 131 -3.49 2.33 8.45
CA ARG A 131 -3.73 2.38 7.00
C ARG A 131 -3.89 0.99 6.36
N SER A 132 -3.34 -0.07 6.96
CA SER A 132 -3.46 -1.47 6.52
C SER A 132 -4.74 -2.13 7.09
N VAL A 133 -5.01 -1.95 8.38
CA VAL A 133 -6.20 -2.55 9.04
C VAL A 133 -7.50 -1.95 8.53
N ILE A 134 -7.57 -0.63 8.31
CA ILE A 134 -8.78 0.01 7.74
C ILE A 134 -9.10 -0.54 6.34
N LYS A 135 -8.09 -0.88 5.53
CA LYS A 135 -8.31 -1.52 4.22
C LYS A 135 -8.82 -2.95 4.37
N SER A 136 -8.20 -3.74 5.24
CA SER A 136 -8.61 -5.13 5.44
C SER A 136 -10.00 -5.26 6.08
N VAL A 137 -10.38 -4.37 7.00
CA VAL A 137 -11.72 -4.32 7.61
C VAL A 137 -12.77 -3.84 6.61
N ARG A 138 -12.43 -2.87 5.74
CA ARG A 138 -13.36 -2.38 4.71
C ARG A 138 -13.71 -3.48 3.70
N SER A 139 -12.74 -4.32 3.31
CA SER A 139 -12.96 -5.50 2.46
C SER A 139 -13.94 -6.52 3.07
N LEU A 140 -13.85 -6.75 4.37
CA LEU A 140 -14.74 -7.67 5.10
C LEU A 140 -16.15 -7.10 5.33
N SER A 141 -16.30 -5.78 5.40
CA SER A 141 -17.61 -5.11 5.60
C SER A 141 -18.48 -4.99 4.34
N THR A 142 -17.94 -5.34 3.17
CA THR A 142 -18.64 -5.38 1.87
C THR A 142 -19.06 -6.79 1.44
N LEU A 143 -18.93 -7.78 2.34
CA LEU A 143 -19.43 -9.15 2.17
C LEU A 143 -20.74 -9.34 2.94
#